data_AF-A0A0L8GZA9-F1
#
_entry.id   AF-A0A0L8GZA9-F1
#
_cell.length_a   1.000
_cell.length_b   1.000
_cell.length_c   1.000
_cell.angle_alpha   90.00
_cell.angle_beta   90.00
_cell.angle_gamma   90.00
#
_symmetry.space_group_name_H-M   'P 1'
#
loop_
_entity.id
_entity.type
_entity.pdbx_description
1 polymer ?
#
loop_
_entity_poly.entity_id
_entity_poly.type
_entity_poly.pdbx_seq_one_letter_code
_entity_poly.pdbx_strand_id
1 'polypeptide(L)'
;MSKQVAFLWARNLGGDSAVKLLSKFGLLEEAIDYAAEQCVFDFAFDLAHVGMKEKLPSIHLKQAMYLEDEGKIAEAELGFIKAGRPKEAVLM
;
A
#
# COMPACT_ATOMS: atom_id res chain seq x y z
N MET A 1 -15.08 -13.41 9.81
CA MET A 1 -14.20 -14.54 9.45
C MET A 1 -13.77 -14.54 7.98
N SER A 2 -14.61 -14.11 7.02
CA SER A 2 -14.30 -14.21 5.58
C SER A 2 -13.15 -13.30 5.10
N LYS A 3 -12.96 -12.12 5.74
CA LYS A 3 -11.98 -11.11 5.31
C LYS A 3 -10.52 -11.55 5.45
N GLN A 4 -10.17 -12.17 6.58
CA GLN A 4 -8.80 -12.69 6.83
C GLN A 4 -8.43 -13.82 5.87
N VAL A 5 -9.37 -14.70 5.53
CA VAL A 5 -9.13 -15.81 4.60
C VAL A 5 -8.91 -15.28 3.18
N ALA A 6 -9.72 -14.30 2.73
CA ALA A 6 -9.54 -13.65 1.44
C ALA A 6 -8.18 -12.95 1.34
N PHE A 7 -7.75 -12.28 2.42
CA PHE A 7 -6.42 -11.65 2.49
C PHE A 7 -5.29 -12.68 2.43
N LEU A 8 -5.38 -13.78 3.20
CA LEU A 8 -4.36 -14.83 3.18
C LEU A 8 -4.26 -15.51 1.81
N TRP A 9 -5.38 -15.70 1.12
CA TRP A 9 -5.40 -16.23 -0.24
C TRP A 9 -4.80 -15.25 -1.23
N ALA A 10 -5.17 -13.97 -1.15
CA ALA A 10 -4.56 -12.91 -1.97
C ALA A 10 -3.05 -12.84 -1.78
N ARG A 11 -2.56 -12.98 -0.54
CA ARG A 11 -1.12 -12.99 -0.22
C ARG A 11 -0.36 -14.15 -0.85
N ASN A 12 -1.01 -15.31 -1.03
CA ASN A 12 -0.41 -16.47 -1.69
C ASN A 12 -0.53 -16.43 -3.22
N LEU A 13 -1.57 -15.79 -3.78
CA LEU A 13 -1.74 -15.69 -5.23
C LEU A 13 -0.88 -14.59 -5.86
N GLY A 14 -0.75 -13.43 -5.21
CA GLY A 14 -0.03 -12.27 -5.73
C GLY A 14 -0.65 -11.64 -6.99
N GLY A 15 -0.30 -10.37 -7.24
CA GLY A 15 -0.59 -9.66 -8.49
C GLY A 15 -2.07 -9.65 -8.94
N ASP A 16 -2.29 -9.80 -10.25
CA ASP A 16 -3.61 -9.72 -10.90
C ASP A 16 -4.65 -10.68 -10.34
N SER A 17 -4.24 -11.88 -9.93
CA SER A 17 -5.18 -12.89 -9.44
C SER A 17 -5.68 -12.55 -8.04
N ALA A 18 -4.80 -12.01 -7.19
CA ALA A 18 -5.16 -11.47 -5.88
C ALA A 18 -6.16 -10.32 -6.01
N VAL A 19 -5.91 -9.39 -6.94
CA VAL A 19 -6.82 -8.26 -7.20
C VAL A 19 -8.18 -8.73 -7.70
N LYS A 20 -8.23 -9.63 -8.68
CA LYS A 20 -9.52 -10.18 -9.19
C LYS A 20 -10.33 -10.84 -8.09
N LEU A 21 -9.68 -11.61 -7.21
CA LEU A 21 -10.33 -12.25 -6.08
C LEU A 21 -10.90 -11.20 -5.12
N LEU A 22 -10.05 -10.29 -4.64
CA LEU A 22 -10.44 -9.26 -3.67
C LEU A 22 -11.51 -8.31 -4.20
N SER A 23 -11.42 -7.91 -5.47
CA SER A 23 -12.43 -7.09 -6.15
C SER A 23 -13.78 -7.81 -6.23
N LYS A 24 -13.79 -9.12 -6.50
CA LYS A 24 -15.04 -9.91 -6.55
C LYS A 24 -15.75 -9.97 -5.19
N PHE A 25 -14.99 -9.92 -4.11
CA PHE A 25 -15.55 -9.87 -2.75
C PHE A 25 -15.78 -8.44 -2.23
N GLY A 26 -15.42 -7.40 -3.00
CA GLY A 26 -15.50 -6.01 -2.55
C GLY A 26 -14.52 -5.68 -1.40
N LEU A 27 -13.45 -6.46 -1.26
CA LEU A 27 -12.47 -6.36 -0.17
C LEU A 27 -11.13 -5.77 -0.61
N LEU A 28 -11.02 -5.33 -1.87
CA LEU A 28 -9.76 -4.83 -2.42
C LEU A 28 -9.21 -3.62 -1.66
N GLU A 29 -10.07 -2.65 -1.37
CA GLU A 29 -9.68 -1.44 -0.64
C GLU A 29 -9.19 -1.77 0.77
N GLU A 30 -9.98 -2.55 1.52
CA GLU A 30 -9.62 -2.98 2.87
C GLU A 30 -8.33 -3.80 2.89
N ALA A 31 -8.09 -4.63 1.86
CA ALA A 31 -6.85 -5.39 1.75
C ALA A 31 -5.63 -4.49 1.51
N ILE A 32 -5.76 -3.45 0.67
CA ILE A 32 -4.70 -2.48 0.45
C ILE A 32 -4.40 -1.73 1.75
N ASP A 33 -5.44 -1.24 2.43
CA ASP A 33 -5.29 -0.49 3.68
C ASP A 33 -4.64 -1.36 4.77
N TYR A 34 -5.10 -2.61 4.92
CA TYR A 34 -4.52 -3.56 5.86
C TYR A 34 -3.06 -3.92 5.54
N ALA A 35 -2.72 -4.13 4.26
CA ALA A 35 -1.35 -4.40 3.86
C ALA A 35 -0.42 -3.20 4.19
N ALA A 36 -0.90 -1.97 3.96
CA ALA A 36 -0.18 -0.76 4.30
C ALA A 36 -0.04 -0.56 5.83
N GLU A 37 -1.03 -0.94 6.63
CA GLU A 37 -0.96 -0.92 8.10
C GLU A 37 0.02 -1.94 8.67
N GLN A 38 0.11 -3.12 8.04
CA GLN A 38 1.08 -4.16 8.42
C GLN A 38 2.49 -3.88 7.89
N CYS A 39 2.73 -2.70 7.30
CA CYS A 39 4.00 -2.31 6.67
C CYS A 39 4.45 -3.26 5.55
N VAL A 40 3.52 -4.00 4.94
CA VAL A 40 3.78 -4.87 3.78
C VAL A 40 3.54 -4.08 2.51
N PHE A 41 4.37 -3.05 2.31
CA PHE A 41 4.16 -2.03 1.27
C PHE A 41 4.23 -2.60 -0.14
N ASP A 42 5.15 -3.52 -0.43
CA ASP A 42 5.26 -4.17 -1.75
C ASP A 42 3.94 -4.81 -2.19
N PHE A 43 3.29 -5.53 -1.26
CA PHE A 43 2.00 -6.15 -1.53
C PHE A 43 0.88 -5.11 -1.68
N ALA A 44 0.90 -4.05 -0.88
CA ALA A 44 -0.06 -2.95 -1.03
C ALA A 44 0.08 -2.26 -2.40
N PHE A 45 1.32 -2.06 -2.88
CA PHE A 45 1.59 -1.49 -4.20
C PHE A 45 1.13 -2.40 -5.33
N ASP A 46 1.40 -3.70 -5.26
CA ASP A 46 0.93 -4.66 -6.27
C ASP A 46 -0.60 -4.63 -6.40
N LEU A 47 -1.32 -4.61 -5.27
CA LEU A 47 -2.77 -4.55 -5.26
C LEU A 47 -3.29 -3.21 -5.80
N ALA A 48 -2.70 -2.09 -5.38
CA ALA A 48 -3.10 -0.75 -5.80
C ALA A 48 -2.78 -0.47 -7.28
N HIS A 49 -1.65 -0.94 -7.80
CA HIS A 49 -1.27 -0.76 -9.20
C HIS A 49 -2.25 -1.38 -10.18
N VAL A 50 -2.76 -2.56 -9.85
CA VAL A 50 -3.69 -3.31 -10.69
C VAL A 50 -5.14 -2.90 -10.42
N GLY A 51 -5.51 -2.66 -9.17
CA GLY A 51 -6.91 -2.53 -8.76
C GLY A 51 -7.37 -1.15 -8.31
N MET A 52 -6.50 -0.33 -7.70
CA MET A 52 -6.88 0.96 -7.09
C MET A 52 -5.72 1.97 -7.09
N LYS A 53 -5.44 2.55 -8.26
CA LYS A 53 -4.31 3.48 -8.44
C LYS A 53 -4.45 4.77 -7.61
N GLU A 54 -5.68 5.14 -7.25
CA GLU A 54 -5.97 6.29 -6.39
C GLU A 54 -5.40 6.16 -4.96
N LYS A 55 -5.15 4.93 -4.49
CA LYS A 55 -4.55 4.65 -3.17
C LYS A 55 -3.02 4.67 -3.20
N LEU A 56 -2.36 4.65 -4.36
CA LEU A 56 -0.89 4.68 -4.47
C LEU A 56 -0.25 5.84 -3.67
N PRO A 57 -0.78 7.08 -3.73
CA PRO A 57 -0.29 8.18 -2.90
C PRO A 57 -0.33 7.89 -1.40
N SER A 58 -1.43 7.31 -0.90
CA SER A 58 -1.56 6.99 0.53
C SER A 58 -0.60 5.88 0.99
N ILE A 59 -0.29 4.92 0.12
CA ILE A 59 0.66 3.84 0.43
C ILE A 59 2.08 4.40 0.46
N HIS A 60 2.46 5.22 -0.53
CA HIS A 60 3.76 5.91 -0.52
C HIS A 60 3.92 6.81 0.71
N LEU A 61 2.86 7.50 1.15
CA LEU A 61 2.90 8.32 2.36
C LEU A 61 3.18 7.47 3.61
N LYS A 62 2.41 6.39 3.82
CA LYS A 62 2.65 5.48 4.96
C LYS A 62 4.05 4.84 4.92
N GLN A 63 4.52 4.46 3.74
CA GLN A 63 5.87 3.93 3.57
C GLN A 63 6.93 4.97 3.91
N ALA A 64 6.76 6.22 3.47
CA ALA A 64 7.68 7.30 3.75
C ALA A 64 7.76 7.60 5.26
N MET A 65 6.61 7.67 5.95
CA MET A 65 6.56 7.82 7.41
C MET A 65 7.26 6.67 8.13
N TYR A 66 7.04 5.42 7.68
CA TYR A 66 7.71 4.25 8.23
C TYR A 66 9.24 4.32 8.05
N LEU A 67 9.72 4.74 6.89
CA LEU A 67 11.14 4.90 6.59
C LEU A 67 11.77 6.05 7.39
N GLU A 68 11.02 7.13 7.61
CA GLU A 68 11.42 8.25 8.46
C GLU A 68 11.61 7.80 9.91
N ASP A 69 10.65 7.04 10.46
CA ASP A 69 10.76 6.44 11.80
C ASP A 69 11.95 5.46 11.92
N GLU A 70 12.31 4.77 10.83
CA GLU A 70 13.53 3.94 10.77
C GLU A 70 14.83 4.77 10.61
N GLY A 71 14.75 6.08 10.42
CA GLY A 71 15.89 6.97 10.19
C GLY A 71 16.42 6.97 8.75
N LYS A 72 15.69 6.37 7.80
CA LYS A 72 16.03 6.33 6.36
C LYS A 72 15.46 7.55 5.63
N ILE A 73 15.92 8.73 6.03
CA ILE A 73 15.41 10.03 5.55
C ILE A 73 15.44 10.14 4.01
N ALA A 74 16.54 9.70 3.37
CA ALA A 74 16.68 9.75 1.91
C ALA A 74 15.64 8.91 1.16
N GLU A 75 15.24 7.75 1.71
CA GLU A 75 14.20 6.90 1.10
C GLU A 75 12.80 7.46 1.39
N ALA A 76 12.60 8.04 2.58
CA ALA A 76 11.37 8.72 2.96
C ALA A 76 11.07 9.92 2.04
N GLU A 77 12.06 10.79 1.80
CA GLU A 77 11.94 11.94 0.88
C GLU A 77 11.47 11.51 -0.52
N LEU A 78 12.06 10.45 -1.07
CA LEU A 78 11.64 9.89 -2.36
C LEU A 78 10.19 9.38 -2.31
N GLY A 79 9.78 8.78 -1.20
CA GLY A 79 8.40 8.36 -0.95
C GLY A 79 7.43 9.53 -0.91
N PHE A 80 7.75 10.62 -0.20
CA PHE A 80 6.92 11.83 -0.13
C PHE A 80 6.76 12.53 -1.48
N ILE A 81 7.82 12.55 -2.29
CA ILE A 81 7.77 13.07 -3.68
C ILE A 81 6.83 12.21 -4.54
N LYS A 82 6.98 10.88 -4.48
CA LYS A 82 6.14 9.93 -5.23
C LYS A 82 4.67 9.94 -4.78
N ALA A 83 4.40 10.25 -3.52
CA ALA A 83 3.05 10.43 -2.99
C ALA A 83 2.34 11.66 -3.56
N GLY A 84 3.00 12.50 -4.39
CA GLY A 84 2.38 13.71 -4.93
C GLY A 84 2.05 14.74 -3.86
N ARG A 85 2.70 14.64 -2.69
CA ARG A 85 2.59 15.57 -1.56
C ARG A 85 3.92 16.30 -1.38
N PRO A 86 4.35 17.10 -2.37
CA PRO A 86 5.62 17.83 -2.29
C PRO A 86 5.64 18.81 -1.10
N LYS A 87 4.48 19.26 -0.61
CA LYS A 87 4.39 20.16 0.55
C LYS A 87 4.72 19.47 1.89
N GLU A 88 4.47 18.18 2.02
CA GLU A 88 4.90 17.41 3.22
C GLU A 88 6.39 17.08 3.13
N ALA A 89 6.94 16.86 1.93
CA ALA A 89 8.38 16.71 1.72
C ALA A 89 9.21 17.97 2.08
N VAL A 90 8.60 19.16 2.04
CA VAL A 90 9.26 20.45 2.33
C VAL A 90 9.24 20.79 3.83
N LEU A 91 8.44 20.07 4.63
CA LEU A 91 8.25 20.32 6.06
C LEU A 91 9.13 19.45 6.97
N MET A 92 10.05 18.66 6.40
CA MET A 92 11.15 18.00 7.13
C MET A 92 12.11 19.03 7.74
#